data_AF-A0A7H8NKF2-F1
#
_entry.id   AF-A0A7H8NKF2-F1
#
_cell.length_a   1.000
_cell.length_b   1.000
_cell.length_c   1.000
_cell.angle_alpha   90.00
_cell.angle_beta   90.00
_cell.angle_gamma   90.00
#
_symmetry.space_group_name_H-M   'P 1'
#
loop_
_entity.id
_entity.type
_entity.pdbx_description
1 polymer ?
#
loop_
_entity_poly.entity_id
_entity_poly.type
_entity_poly.pdbx_seq_one_letter_code
_entity_poly.pdbx_strand_id
1 'polypeptide(L)'
;MLSLVPRAEGKQSMKDFKSDQEVRWCPGCGDYAVLAAVQGFMPELGLARENIVFVSGIGCSSRFPYYMNTYGMHSIHGRAPAIATGLATSRRDLSVWVVTGDGDALSIGGNHLIHALRRNVNLKILLFNNRIYGLTKGQYSPTSEVGKITKSTPMGSLDAPFNPLSLALGAEASFVARTVDSDRQHLTSVLRAAAAHPGTALVEIYQNCNIFNDGAFEVLKDKDRALEAVIRLEHGQPIRFGAPAQDGLGSKGVVRDQASGDLRVVDVREEGTDGVLVHDARAASPTTAFALTRLADADTLHHTPIGVLRSVERPVYDTLMNDQLDQAIEAQGKGDLATLLAGNDTWTVTH
;
A
#
# COMPACT_ATOMS: atom_id res chain seq x y z
N MET A 1 11.23 2.56 14.46
CA MET A 1 11.98 3.40 13.50
C MET A 1 11.48 4.84 13.43
N LEU A 2 10.17 5.11 13.58
CA LEU A 2 9.67 6.49 13.81
C LEU A 2 10.32 7.18 15.02
N SER A 3 10.93 6.41 15.93
CA SER A 3 11.74 6.89 17.04
C SER A 3 12.94 7.76 16.64
N LEU A 4 13.47 7.60 15.42
CA LEU A 4 14.57 8.41 14.91
C LEU A 4 14.08 9.70 14.23
N VAL A 5 12.78 9.82 14.00
CA VAL A 5 12.18 10.96 13.30
C VAL A 5 11.85 12.05 14.32
N PRO A 6 12.32 13.29 14.14
CA PRO A 6 12.02 14.40 15.03
C PRO A 6 10.52 14.60 15.29
N ARG A 7 10.20 14.89 16.55
CA ARG A 7 8.84 15.18 17.02
C ARG A 7 8.49 16.64 16.79
N ALA A 8 7.20 16.92 16.65
CA ALA A 8 6.71 18.29 16.60
C ALA A 8 6.88 18.98 17.97
N GLU A 9 7.19 20.27 17.98
CA GLU A 9 7.32 21.07 19.20
C GLU A 9 5.98 21.37 19.90
N GLY A 10 4.85 21.04 19.26
CA GLY A 10 3.52 21.29 19.80
C GLY A 10 2.43 20.41 19.19
N LYS A 11 1.21 20.54 19.71
CA LYS A 11 0.05 19.80 19.21
C LYS A 11 -0.26 20.25 17.78
N GLN A 12 -0.31 19.28 16.87
CA GLN A 12 -0.70 19.49 15.48
C GLN A 12 -2.17 19.10 15.25
N SER A 13 -2.73 19.58 14.15
CA SER A 13 -4.09 19.33 13.69
C SER A 13 -4.11 19.00 12.20
N MET A 14 -5.24 18.49 11.70
CA MET A 14 -5.41 18.23 10.27
C MET A 14 -5.11 19.46 9.39
N LYS A 15 -5.40 20.67 9.90
CA LYS A 15 -5.18 21.93 9.16
C LYS A 15 -3.71 22.16 8.86
N ASP A 16 -2.81 21.76 9.77
CA ASP A 16 -1.37 21.95 9.62
C ASP A 16 -0.77 21.11 8.49
N PHE A 17 -1.45 20.03 8.09
CA PHE A 17 -1.05 19.12 7.01
C PHE A 17 -1.74 19.43 5.67
N LYS A 18 -2.64 20.41 5.62
CA LYS A 18 -3.26 20.89 4.37
C LYS A 18 -2.39 21.98 3.75
N SER A 19 -2.02 21.82 2.48
CA SER A 19 -1.40 22.91 1.72
C SER A 19 -2.45 23.96 1.34
N ASP A 20 -1.98 25.10 0.84
CA ASP A 20 -2.80 26.17 0.27
C ASP A 20 -3.22 25.91 -1.19
N GLN A 21 -2.84 24.76 -1.76
CA GLN A 21 -3.10 24.42 -3.14
C GLN A 21 -4.53 23.92 -3.35
N GLU A 22 -5.17 24.37 -4.41
CA GLU A 22 -6.48 23.87 -4.83
C GLU A 22 -6.38 22.41 -5.31
N VAL A 23 -7.25 21.56 -4.76
CA VAL A 23 -7.34 20.15 -5.16
C VAL A 23 -8.04 20.04 -6.51
N ARG A 24 -7.32 19.52 -7.52
CA ARG A 24 -7.75 19.47 -8.92
C ARG A 24 -8.25 18.09 -9.37
N TRP A 25 -8.77 17.30 -8.44
CA TRP A 25 -9.43 16.03 -8.77
C TRP A 25 -10.88 16.29 -9.19
N CYS A 26 -11.48 15.31 -9.86
CA CYS A 26 -12.88 15.39 -10.25
C CYS A 26 -13.77 15.42 -8.99
N PRO A 27 -14.83 16.26 -8.93
CA PRO A 27 -15.78 16.23 -7.82
C PRO A 27 -16.33 14.81 -7.61
N GLY A 28 -16.23 14.27 -6.39
CA GLY A 28 -16.63 12.90 -6.09
C GLY A 28 -15.55 11.82 -6.30
N CYS A 29 -14.34 12.20 -6.71
CA CYS A 29 -13.21 11.27 -6.79
C CYS A 29 -12.86 10.69 -5.40
N GLY A 30 -12.60 9.39 -5.32
CA GLY A 30 -12.16 8.71 -4.09
C GLY A 30 -10.87 9.28 -3.48
N ASP A 31 -10.01 9.90 -4.29
CA ASP A 31 -8.76 10.54 -3.85
C ASP A 31 -8.99 11.58 -2.73
N TYR A 32 -10.14 12.29 -2.76
CA TYR A 32 -10.50 13.25 -1.70
C TYR A 32 -10.67 12.58 -0.33
N ALA A 33 -11.29 11.40 -0.30
CA ALA A 33 -11.50 10.66 0.95
C ALA A 33 -10.17 10.16 1.51
N VAL A 34 -9.29 9.65 0.64
CA VAL A 34 -7.96 9.20 1.04
C VAL A 34 -7.09 10.36 1.55
N LEU A 35 -7.08 11.49 0.84
CA LEU A 35 -6.37 12.69 1.27
C LEU A 35 -6.85 13.18 2.63
N ALA A 36 -8.17 13.26 2.83
CA ALA A 36 -8.74 13.70 4.11
C ALA A 36 -8.43 12.71 5.25
N ALA A 37 -8.42 11.40 4.99
CA ALA A 37 -8.02 10.41 5.98
C ALA A 37 -6.54 10.56 6.37
N VAL A 38 -5.65 10.68 5.39
CA VAL A 38 -4.21 10.88 5.63
C VAL A 38 -3.94 12.19 6.37
N GLN A 39 -4.48 13.32 5.92
CA GLN A 39 -4.30 14.61 6.61
C GLN A 39 -4.85 14.59 8.05
N GLY A 40 -5.95 13.86 8.29
CA GLY A 40 -6.51 13.70 9.64
C GLY A 40 -5.68 12.78 10.53
N PHE A 41 -5.00 11.80 9.92
CA PHE A 41 -4.16 10.82 10.60
C PHE A 41 -2.75 11.36 10.92
N MET A 42 -2.14 12.15 10.04
CA MET A 42 -0.76 12.64 10.21
C MET A 42 -0.47 13.29 11.59
N PRO A 43 -1.37 14.10 12.19
CA PRO A 43 -1.19 14.62 13.55
C PRO A 43 -1.04 13.54 14.63
N GLU A 44 -1.65 12.37 14.46
CA GLU A 44 -1.55 11.24 15.40
C GLU A 44 -0.11 10.70 15.48
N LEU A 45 0.71 10.90 14.43
CA LEU A 45 2.11 10.49 14.43
C LEU A 45 2.97 11.35 15.35
N GLY A 46 2.59 12.61 15.61
CA GLY A 46 3.36 13.56 16.44
C GLY A 46 4.75 13.91 15.88
N LEU A 47 4.96 13.78 14.56
CA LEU A 47 6.23 14.06 13.90
C LEU A 47 6.26 15.51 13.40
N ALA A 48 7.46 16.11 13.36
CA ALA A 48 7.65 17.40 12.71
C ALA A 48 7.31 17.27 11.21
N ARG A 49 6.59 18.25 10.64
CA ARG A 49 6.05 18.16 9.28
C ARG A 49 7.16 18.16 8.23
N GLU A 50 8.22 18.90 8.52
CA GLU A 50 9.48 18.97 7.80
C GLU A 50 10.26 17.65 7.79
N ASN A 51 9.90 16.68 8.65
CA ASN A 51 10.50 15.35 8.68
C ASN A 51 9.58 14.27 8.06
N ILE A 52 8.43 14.65 7.51
CA ILE A 52 7.58 13.77 6.72
C ILE A 52 7.76 14.14 5.25
N VAL A 53 7.99 13.13 4.40
CA VAL A 53 8.18 13.35 2.96
C VAL A 53 7.23 12.48 2.16
N PHE A 54 6.43 13.10 1.30
CA PHE A 54 5.58 12.38 0.32
C PHE A 54 6.22 12.39 -1.06
N VAL A 55 6.59 11.21 -1.55
CA VAL A 55 7.10 11.01 -2.92
C VAL A 55 6.00 10.37 -3.76
N SER A 56 5.76 10.85 -4.97
CA SER A 56 4.77 10.27 -5.87
C SER A 56 5.27 10.12 -7.30
N GLY A 57 4.62 9.24 -8.06
CA GLY A 57 4.94 9.00 -9.48
C GLY A 57 4.20 9.99 -10.39
N ILE A 58 3.47 9.50 -11.40
CA ILE A 58 2.61 10.32 -12.27
C ILE A 58 1.21 9.68 -12.36
N GLY A 59 0.16 10.49 -12.24
CA GLY A 59 -1.23 10.04 -12.21
C GLY A 59 -2.13 10.99 -11.42
N CYS A 60 -3.44 10.70 -11.36
CA CYS A 60 -4.37 11.46 -10.51
C CYS A 60 -3.94 11.34 -9.05
N SER A 61 -3.74 10.11 -8.56
CA SER A 61 -3.20 9.81 -7.24
C SER A 61 -1.89 10.54 -6.98
N SER A 62 -0.98 10.60 -7.96
CA SER A 62 0.35 11.20 -7.77
C SER A 62 0.37 12.72 -7.61
N ARG A 63 -0.76 13.41 -7.75
CA ARG A 63 -0.86 14.83 -7.34
C ARG A 63 -0.84 15.01 -5.82
N PHE A 64 -0.93 13.93 -5.05
CA PHE A 64 -1.03 13.94 -3.59
C PHE A 64 -0.02 14.85 -2.87
N PRO A 65 1.29 14.87 -3.20
CA PRO A 65 2.24 15.71 -2.47
C PRO A 65 1.95 17.21 -2.57
N TYR A 66 1.28 17.68 -3.64
CA TYR A 66 0.88 19.10 -3.73
C TYR A 66 -0.16 19.49 -2.68
N TYR A 67 -0.89 18.52 -2.13
CA TYR A 67 -1.98 18.73 -1.18
C TYR A 67 -1.57 18.49 0.27
N MET A 68 -0.30 18.19 0.50
CA MET A 68 0.30 17.98 1.81
C MET A 68 1.21 19.15 2.17
N ASN A 69 1.04 19.72 3.36
CA ASN A 69 1.94 20.77 3.89
C ASN A 69 3.12 20.14 4.64
N THR A 70 3.93 19.39 3.88
CA THR A 70 5.15 18.69 4.30
C THR A 70 6.20 18.84 3.18
N TYR A 71 7.39 18.26 3.32
CA TYR A 71 8.22 18.06 2.12
C TYR A 71 7.54 17.06 1.18
N GLY A 72 7.76 17.23 -0.12
CA GLY A 72 7.21 16.33 -1.11
C GLY A 72 7.94 16.41 -2.45
N MET A 73 7.87 15.32 -3.21
CA MET A 73 8.44 15.22 -4.54
C MET A 73 7.44 14.53 -5.47
N HIS A 74 6.93 15.28 -6.44
CA HIS A 74 6.23 14.71 -7.59
C HIS A 74 7.29 14.32 -8.63
N SER A 75 7.55 13.02 -8.71
CA SER A 75 8.69 12.49 -9.47
C SER A 75 8.30 12.19 -10.93
N ILE A 76 8.82 11.09 -11.49
CA ILE A 76 8.49 10.63 -12.85
C ILE A 76 7.79 9.28 -12.78
N HIS A 77 7.08 8.94 -13.86
CA HIS A 77 6.12 7.83 -13.87
C HIS A 77 6.79 6.50 -13.47
N GLY A 78 6.25 5.86 -12.43
CA GLY A 78 6.71 4.60 -11.85
C GLY A 78 8.10 4.63 -11.20
N ARG A 79 8.67 5.80 -10.91
CA ARG A 79 9.99 5.91 -10.25
C ARG A 79 9.92 6.34 -8.79
N ALA A 80 8.72 6.59 -8.26
CA ALA A 80 8.55 6.99 -6.86
C ALA A 80 9.17 6.00 -5.86
N PRO A 81 9.00 4.66 -5.96
CA PRO A 81 9.67 3.73 -5.06
C PRO A 81 11.21 3.78 -5.12
N ALA A 82 11.77 4.00 -6.32
CA ALA A 82 13.22 4.09 -6.50
C ALA A 82 13.80 5.36 -5.87
N ILE A 83 13.16 6.50 -6.12
CA ILE A 83 13.56 7.80 -5.56
C ILE A 83 13.39 7.81 -4.04
N ALA A 84 12.24 7.32 -3.55
CA ALA A 84 11.97 7.20 -2.12
C ALA A 84 12.97 6.27 -1.42
N THR A 85 13.42 5.20 -2.10
CA THR A 85 14.49 4.33 -1.58
C THR A 85 15.76 5.13 -1.34
N GLY A 86 16.23 5.90 -2.33
CA GLY A 86 17.43 6.73 -2.17
C GLY A 86 17.32 7.76 -1.03
N LEU A 87 16.13 8.36 -0.86
CA LEU A 87 15.87 9.28 0.25
C LEU A 87 15.93 8.57 1.61
N ALA A 88 15.19 7.47 1.77
CA ALA A 88 15.11 6.73 3.03
C ALA A 88 16.47 6.14 3.44
N THR A 89 17.28 5.67 2.48
CA THR A 89 18.61 5.15 2.78
C THR A 89 19.60 6.23 3.21
N SER A 90 19.41 7.46 2.74
CA SER A 90 20.32 8.58 3.02
C SER A 90 19.93 9.40 4.25
N ARG A 91 18.68 9.30 4.72
CA ARG A 91 18.12 10.13 5.79
C ARG A 91 17.20 9.32 6.71
N ARG A 92 17.81 8.67 7.72
CA ARG A 92 17.12 7.86 8.75
C ARG A 92 16.15 8.65 9.63
N ASP A 93 16.28 9.97 9.65
CA ASP A 93 15.48 10.92 10.44
C ASP A 93 14.23 11.41 9.69
N LEU A 94 13.85 10.76 8.58
CA LEU A 94 12.65 11.07 7.80
C LEU A 94 11.64 9.93 7.82
N SER A 95 10.36 10.29 7.90
CA SER A 95 9.24 9.38 7.60
C SER A 95 8.87 9.52 6.13
N VAL A 96 9.25 8.53 5.31
CA VAL A 96 9.05 8.57 3.86
C VAL A 96 7.80 7.78 3.45
N TRP A 97 6.88 8.49 2.78
CA TRP A 97 5.63 7.97 2.25
C TRP A 97 5.66 8.02 0.73
N VAL A 98 5.19 6.97 0.08
CA VAL A 98 5.05 6.87 -1.38
C VAL A 98 3.56 6.84 -1.71
N VAL A 99 3.11 7.72 -2.60
CA VAL A 99 1.74 7.67 -3.14
C VAL A 99 1.81 7.36 -4.63
N THR A 100 1.08 6.34 -5.06
CA THR A 100 1.15 5.84 -6.42
C THR A 100 -0.21 5.28 -6.86
N GLY A 101 -0.49 5.32 -8.17
CA GLY A 101 -1.65 4.65 -8.75
C GLY A 101 -1.33 3.21 -9.09
N ASP A 102 -2.36 2.39 -9.24
CA ASP A 102 -2.27 1.01 -9.76
C ASP A 102 -1.33 0.89 -10.96
N GLY A 103 -1.53 1.65 -12.04
CA GLY A 103 -0.68 1.52 -13.21
C GLY A 103 0.68 2.22 -13.08
N ASP A 104 0.81 3.26 -12.24
CA ASP A 104 2.13 3.85 -11.93
C ASP A 104 3.03 2.83 -11.21
N ALA A 105 2.48 2.07 -10.27
CA ALA A 105 3.24 1.10 -9.48
C ALA A 105 3.36 -0.29 -10.11
N LEU A 106 2.32 -0.76 -10.82
CA LEU A 106 2.20 -2.15 -11.27
C LEU A 106 2.43 -2.34 -12.78
N SER A 107 2.47 -1.25 -13.56
CA SER A 107 2.93 -1.28 -14.95
C SER A 107 4.39 -0.83 -15.00
N ILE A 108 4.65 0.43 -15.39
CA ILE A 108 6.00 0.96 -15.57
C ILE A 108 6.86 0.96 -14.30
N GLY A 109 6.23 1.01 -13.11
CA GLY A 109 6.91 0.98 -11.82
C GLY A 109 7.14 -0.41 -11.21
N GLY A 110 6.64 -1.49 -11.84
CA GLY A 110 6.56 -2.82 -11.23
C GLY A 110 7.89 -3.31 -10.65
N ASN A 111 8.98 -3.18 -11.42
CA ASN A 111 10.30 -3.63 -10.99
C ASN A 111 10.85 -2.86 -9.78
N HIS A 112 10.55 -1.56 -9.68
CA HIS A 112 10.99 -0.74 -8.55
C HIS A 112 10.18 -1.07 -7.29
N LEU A 113 8.87 -1.30 -7.44
CA LEU A 113 8.00 -1.71 -6.35
C LEU A 113 8.47 -3.02 -5.72
N ILE A 114 8.63 -4.08 -6.51
CA ILE A 114 9.02 -5.41 -5.99
C ILE A 114 10.39 -5.37 -5.31
N HIS A 115 11.34 -4.56 -5.80
CA HIS A 115 12.65 -4.44 -5.18
C HIS A 115 12.65 -3.59 -3.91
N ALA A 116 11.77 -2.59 -3.79
CA ALA A 116 11.57 -1.87 -2.53
C ALA A 116 11.03 -2.83 -1.45
N LEU A 117 10.02 -3.64 -1.79
CA LEU A 117 9.41 -4.64 -0.92
C LEU A 117 10.40 -5.75 -0.51
N ARG A 118 11.11 -6.33 -1.49
CA ARG A 118 12.10 -7.40 -1.26
C ARG A 118 13.20 -6.97 -0.31
N ARG A 119 13.75 -5.76 -0.52
CA ARG A 119 14.80 -5.16 0.32
C ARG A 119 14.27 -4.81 1.71
N ASN A 120 12.96 -4.59 1.86
CA ASN A 120 12.35 -4.09 3.09
C ASN A 120 12.90 -2.71 3.48
N VAL A 121 12.92 -1.77 2.52
CA VAL A 121 13.29 -0.37 2.75
C VAL A 121 12.23 0.30 3.64
N ASN A 122 12.62 1.18 4.58
CA ASN A 122 11.68 1.85 5.48
C ASN A 122 10.78 2.89 4.77
N LEU A 123 9.77 2.39 4.04
CA LEU A 123 8.84 3.17 3.20
C LEU A 123 7.39 2.82 3.52
N LYS A 124 6.49 3.79 3.40
CA LYS A 124 5.04 3.57 3.49
C LYS A 124 4.41 3.82 2.13
N ILE A 125 4.02 2.76 1.43
CA ILE A 125 3.51 2.82 0.05
C ILE A 125 1.98 2.73 0.08
N LEU A 126 1.33 3.81 -0.32
CA LEU A 126 -0.11 3.89 -0.51
C LEU A 126 -0.41 3.75 -2.00
N LEU A 127 -0.95 2.58 -2.37
CA LEU A 127 -1.31 2.22 -3.74
C LEU A 127 -2.80 2.50 -3.94
N PHE A 128 -3.11 3.54 -4.71
CA PHE A 128 -4.47 3.93 -5.02
C PHE A 128 -4.92 3.11 -6.23
N ASN A 129 -5.75 2.11 -5.96
CA ASN A 129 -6.25 1.20 -6.99
C ASN A 129 -7.66 1.63 -7.40
N ASN A 130 -7.75 2.23 -8.59
CA ASN A 130 -9.02 2.58 -9.24
C ASN A 130 -9.28 1.76 -10.51
N ARG A 131 -8.44 0.75 -10.77
CA ARG A 131 -8.49 -0.13 -11.93
C ARG A 131 -8.47 0.61 -13.26
N ILE A 132 -7.88 1.82 -13.35
CA ILE A 132 -7.88 2.60 -14.59
C ILE A 132 -6.82 3.71 -14.64
N TYR A 133 -6.28 4.00 -15.83
CA TYR A 133 -5.47 5.20 -16.03
C TYR A 133 -6.35 6.45 -16.15
N GLY A 134 -6.73 7.02 -15.01
CA GLY A 134 -7.61 8.20 -14.96
C GLY A 134 -7.02 9.45 -15.62
N LEU A 135 -5.77 9.81 -15.30
CA LEU A 135 -5.16 11.07 -15.76
C LEU A 135 -4.98 11.13 -17.28
N THR A 136 -4.69 10.00 -17.92
CA THR A 136 -4.53 9.86 -19.38
C THR A 136 -5.86 9.60 -20.10
N LYS A 137 -6.98 9.79 -19.40
CA LYS A 137 -8.35 9.77 -19.90
C LYS A 137 -8.97 8.37 -20.12
N GLY A 138 -8.63 7.40 -19.28
CA GLY A 138 -9.42 6.17 -19.12
C GLY A 138 -8.96 5.00 -20.00
N GLN A 139 -7.68 4.65 -19.97
CA GLN A 139 -7.17 3.37 -20.50
C GLN A 139 -7.15 2.32 -19.39
N TYR A 140 -7.28 1.04 -19.74
CA TYR A 140 -7.18 -0.04 -18.76
C TYR A 140 -5.81 -0.05 -18.06
N SER A 141 -5.80 -0.42 -16.78
CA SER A 141 -4.62 -0.57 -15.94
C SER A 141 -4.27 -2.07 -15.76
N PRO A 142 -3.13 -2.40 -15.16
CA PRO A 142 -2.80 -3.78 -14.79
C PRO A 142 -3.73 -4.42 -13.75
N THR A 143 -4.71 -3.68 -13.21
CA THR A 143 -5.72 -4.20 -12.27
C THR A 143 -7.15 -4.13 -12.82
N SER A 144 -7.33 -3.68 -14.07
CA SER A 144 -8.61 -3.74 -14.76
C SER A 144 -9.04 -5.18 -15.01
N GLU A 145 -10.34 -5.44 -14.89
CA GLU A 145 -10.91 -6.76 -15.12
C GLU A 145 -10.69 -7.21 -16.58
N VAL A 146 -10.70 -8.53 -16.84
CA VAL A 146 -10.72 -9.04 -18.22
C VAL A 146 -12.01 -8.60 -18.90
N GLY A 147 -11.93 -8.22 -20.18
CA GLY A 147 -13.08 -7.73 -20.94
C GLY A 147 -13.43 -6.27 -20.67
N LYS A 148 -12.64 -5.54 -19.86
CA LYS A 148 -12.87 -4.12 -19.58
C LYS A 148 -12.78 -3.28 -20.85
N ILE A 149 -13.92 -2.75 -21.28
CA ILE A 149 -13.99 -1.83 -22.43
C ILE A 149 -13.47 -0.47 -21.99
N THR A 150 -12.42 0.00 -22.65
CA THR A 150 -11.83 1.32 -22.43
C THR A 150 -11.48 1.97 -23.77
N LYS A 151 -10.98 3.21 -23.76
CA LYS A 151 -10.60 3.89 -25.01
C LYS A 151 -9.51 3.17 -25.81
N SER A 152 -8.58 2.50 -25.13
CA SER A 152 -7.51 1.72 -25.77
C SER A 152 -7.83 0.24 -25.94
N THR A 153 -8.92 -0.23 -25.32
CA THR A 153 -9.42 -1.61 -25.41
C THR A 153 -10.90 -1.60 -25.80
N PRO A 154 -11.26 -1.15 -27.01
CA PRO A 154 -12.67 -1.01 -27.41
C PRO A 154 -13.41 -2.35 -27.48
N MET A 155 -12.68 -3.46 -27.61
CA MET A 155 -13.21 -4.83 -27.61
C MET A 155 -13.09 -5.54 -26.25
N GLY A 156 -12.69 -4.81 -25.20
CA GLY A 156 -12.34 -5.38 -23.90
C GLY A 156 -10.85 -5.66 -23.75
N SER A 157 -10.34 -5.58 -22.52
CA SER A 157 -8.98 -5.99 -22.16
C SER A 157 -8.82 -7.51 -22.24
N LEU A 158 -7.63 -7.96 -22.62
CA LEU A 158 -7.29 -9.39 -22.67
C LEU A 158 -6.38 -9.81 -21.50
N ASP A 159 -5.72 -8.84 -20.88
CA ASP A 159 -4.72 -9.05 -19.85
C ASP A 159 -5.37 -9.59 -18.56
N ALA A 160 -4.76 -10.63 -18.00
CA ALA A 160 -5.10 -11.09 -16.66
C ALA A 160 -4.67 -10.02 -15.64
N PRO A 161 -5.57 -9.52 -14.76
CA PRO A 161 -5.22 -8.50 -13.80
C PRO A 161 -4.23 -9.03 -12.76
N PHE A 162 -3.28 -8.18 -12.37
CA PHE A 162 -2.51 -8.40 -11.17
C PHE A 162 -3.42 -8.34 -9.94
N ASN A 163 -3.15 -9.24 -8.98
CA ASN A 163 -3.55 -9.04 -7.60
C ASN A 163 -2.39 -8.33 -6.88
N PRO A 164 -2.53 -7.05 -6.50
CA PRO A 164 -1.40 -6.28 -5.97
C PRO A 164 -0.85 -6.86 -4.66
N LEU A 165 -1.72 -7.44 -3.84
CA LEU A 165 -1.30 -8.07 -2.58
C LEU A 165 -0.59 -9.40 -2.83
N SER A 166 -1.05 -10.23 -3.78
CA SER A 166 -0.34 -11.46 -4.15
C SER A 166 1.06 -11.13 -4.70
N LEU A 167 1.18 -10.08 -5.54
CA LEU A 167 2.46 -9.63 -6.05
C LEU A 167 3.39 -9.19 -4.90
N ALA A 168 2.85 -8.42 -3.94
CA ALA A 168 3.63 -7.95 -2.81
C ALA A 168 4.10 -9.08 -1.89
N LEU A 169 3.23 -10.05 -1.60
CA LEU A 169 3.58 -11.23 -0.82
C LEU A 169 4.58 -12.12 -1.55
N GLY A 170 4.45 -12.28 -2.87
CA GLY A 170 5.44 -12.98 -3.71
C GLY A 170 6.79 -12.26 -3.77
N ALA A 171 6.82 -10.95 -3.54
CA ALA A 171 8.05 -10.17 -3.34
C ALA A 171 8.54 -10.17 -1.87
N GLU A 172 7.98 -11.04 -1.03
CA GLU A 172 8.30 -11.20 0.39
C GLU A 172 8.01 -9.98 1.27
N ALA A 173 7.09 -9.09 0.87
CA ALA A 173 6.76 -7.90 1.66
C ALA A 173 6.49 -8.21 3.15
N SER A 174 7.10 -7.43 4.04
CA SER A 174 6.99 -7.61 5.49
C SER A 174 5.66 -7.08 6.05
N PHE A 175 5.04 -6.12 5.37
CA PHE A 175 3.70 -5.63 5.68
C PHE A 175 2.86 -5.44 4.43
N VAL A 176 1.65 -6.00 4.45
CA VAL A 176 0.68 -5.98 3.34
C VAL A 176 -0.72 -5.78 3.91
N ALA A 177 -1.43 -4.76 3.44
CA ALA A 177 -2.79 -4.46 3.85
C ALA A 177 -3.66 -3.98 2.67
N ARG A 178 -4.98 -4.10 2.82
CA ARG A 178 -5.98 -3.53 1.91
C ARG A 178 -7.07 -2.80 2.67
N THR A 179 -7.57 -1.72 2.09
CA THR A 179 -8.72 -0.97 2.60
C THR A 179 -9.50 -0.34 1.45
N VAL A 180 -10.63 0.31 1.77
CA VAL A 180 -11.50 1.01 0.83
C VAL A 180 -11.58 2.48 1.22
N ASP A 181 -11.57 3.38 0.23
CA ASP A 181 -11.63 4.83 0.41
C ASP A 181 -12.82 5.31 1.27
N SER A 182 -13.97 4.66 1.11
CA SER A 182 -15.22 5.01 1.79
C SER A 182 -15.31 4.59 3.26
N ASP A 183 -14.49 3.62 3.71
CA ASP A 183 -14.43 3.24 5.12
C ASP A 183 -13.29 3.98 5.82
N ARG A 184 -13.58 5.24 6.21
CA ARG A 184 -12.59 6.12 6.81
C ARG A 184 -12.01 5.59 8.11
N GLN A 185 -12.81 4.94 8.96
CA GLN A 185 -12.32 4.43 10.24
C GLN A 185 -11.33 3.29 10.04
N HIS A 186 -11.65 2.35 9.14
CA HIS A 186 -10.77 1.25 8.79
C HIS A 186 -9.52 1.73 8.03
N LEU A 187 -9.65 2.68 7.09
CA LEU A 187 -8.51 3.28 6.41
C LEU A 187 -7.54 3.92 7.43
N THR A 188 -8.03 4.70 8.39
CA THR A 188 -7.18 5.29 9.42
C THR A 188 -6.52 4.24 10.31
N SER A 189 -7.20 3.14 10.65
CA SER A 189 -6.60 2.06 11.45
C SER A 189 -5.48 1.33 10.69
N VAL A 190 -5.64 1.08 9.40
CA VAL A 190 -4.62 0.50 8.53
C VAL A 190 -3.42 1.45 8.36
N LEU A 191 -3.67 2.76 8.21
CA LEU A 191 -2.60 3.77 8.16
C LEU A 191 -1.77 3.79 9.46
N ARG A 192 -2.42 3.68 10.62
CA ARG A 192 -1.73 3.53 11.92
C ARG A 192 -0.83 2.30 11.95
N ALA A 193 -1.36 1.15 11.53
CA ALA A 193 -0.59 -0.10 11.50
C ALA A 193 0.62 0.00 10.53
N ALA A 194 0.41 0.57 9.34
CA ALA A 194 1.46 0.77 8.35
C ALA A 194 2.56 1.70 8.86
N ALA A 195 2.20 2.82 9.50
CA ALA A 195 3.15 3.78 10.06
C ALA A 195 4.00 3.17 11.18
N ALA A 196 3.40 2.33 12.03
CA ALA A 196 4.10 1.66 13.12
C ALA A 196 5.08 0.58 12.64
N HIS A 197 4.84 -0.01 11.47
CA HIS A 197 5.65 -1.10 10.93
C HIS A 197 7.09 -0.68 10.64
N PRO A 198 8.13 -1.42 11.06
CA PRO A 198 9.51 -1.18 10.63
C PRO A 198 9.77 -1.79 9.24
N GLY A 199 10.16 -0.97 8.26
CA GLY A 199 10.39 -1.42 6.89
C GLY A 199 9.26 -1.05 5.92
N THR A 200 9.15 -1.79 4.82
CA THR A 200 8.21 -1.45 3.74
C THR A 200 6.80 -1.90 4.10
N ALA A 201 5.86 -0.95 4.13
CA ALA A 201 4.44 -1.20 4.28
C ALA A 201 3.72 -0.91 2.96
N LEU A 202 3.09 -1.92 2.35
CA LEU A 202 2.21 -1.71 1.21
C LEU A 202 0.75 -1.71 1.67
N VAL A 203 0.03 -0.64 1.34
CA VAL A 203 -1.40 -0.51 1.57
C VAL A 203 -2.09 -0.30 0.22
N GLU A 204 -2.86 -1.30 -0.23
CA GLU A 204 -3.78 -1.15 -1.34
C GLU A 204 -5.06 -0.44 -0.86
N ILE A 205 -5.43 0.64 -1.55
CA ILE A 205 -6.62 1.42 -1.25
C ILE A 205 -7.52 1.36 -2.49
N TYR A 206 -8.65 0.64 -2.38
CA TYR A 206 -9.69 0.70 -3.40
C TYR A 206 -10.30 2.09 -3.42
N GLN A 207 -10.12 2.76 -4.57
CA GLN A 207 -10.36 4.18 -4.76
C GLN A 207 -11.27 4.36 -5.99
N ASN A 208 -12.41 5.02 -5.84
CA ASN A 208 -13.36 5.14 -6.96
C ASN A 208 -12.96 6.26 -7.93
N CYS A 209 -12.85 5.94 -9.23
CA CYS A 209 -12.67 6.92 -10.31
C CYS A 209 -14.01 7.16 -11.01
N ASN A 210 -14.79 8.11 -10.50
CA ASN A 210 -16.16 8.36 -10.96
C ASN A 210 -16.31 8.84 -12.42
N ILE A 211 -15.23 9.32 -13.05
CA ILE A 211 -15.29 9.77 -14.46
C ILE A 211 -15.07 8.63 -15.46
N PHE A 212 -14.21 7.66 -15.14
CA PHE A 212 -13.79 6.63 -16.10
C PHE A 212 -14.06 5.20 -15.65
N ASN A 213 -14.25 4.95 -14.35
CA ASN A 213 -14.49 3.63 -13.80
C ASN A 213 -15.38 3.70 -12.56
N ASP A 214 -16.54 4.35 -12.70
CA ASP A 214 -17.46 4.57 -11.59
C ASP A 214 -18.06 3.26 -11.07
N GLY A 215 -18.26 3.18 -9.76
CA GLY A 215 -18.86 2.02 -9.11
C GLY A 215 -17.99 0.75 -9.12
N ALA A 216 -16.71 0.84 -9.51
CA ALA A 216 -15.80 -0.31 -9.62
C ALA A 216 -15.68 -1.14 -8.33
N PHE A 217 -15.96 -0.53 -7.17
CA PHE A 217 -15.91 -1.17 -5.86
C PHE A 217 -17.23 -1.05 -5.09
N GLU A 218 -18.34 -0.77 -5.76
CA GLU A 218 -19.62 -0.44 -5.10
C GLU A 218 -20.14 -1.57 -4.20
N VAL A 219 -19.89 -2.83 -4.60
CA VAL A 219 -20.24 -4.04 -3.82
C VAL A 219 -19.60 -4.03 -2.42
N LEU A 220 -18.47 -3.35 -2.25
CA LEU A 220 -17.75 -3.26 -0.97
C LEU A 220 -18.20 -2.06 -0.11
N LYS A 221 -19.03 -1.16 -0.66
CA LYS A 221 -19.47 0.09 -0.02
C LYS A 221 -20.88 0.02 0.53
N ASP A 222 -21.78 -0.61 -0.22
CA ASP A 222 -23.16 -0.78 0.18
C ASP A 222 -23.25 -1.65 1.44
N LYS A 223 -23.92 -1.17 2.49
CA LYS A 223 -23.87 -1.82 3.81
C LYS A 223 -24.33 -3.27 3.79
N ASP A 224 -25.41 -3.56 3.07
CA ASP A 224 -26.01 -4.89 3.04
C ASP A 224 -25.17 -5.84 2.18
N ARG A 225 -24.67 -5.37 1.03
CA ARG A 225 -23.77 -6.16 0.18
C ARG A 225 -22.40 -6.37 0.81
N ALA A 226 -21.88 -5.36 1.52
CA ALA A 226 -20.57 -5.43 2.16
C ALA A 226 -20.54 -6.48 3.27
N LEU A 227 -21.65 -6.74 3.98
CA LEU A 227 -21.72 -7.84 4.95
C LEU A 227 -21.37 -9.17 4.29
N GLU A 228 -21.85 -9.40 3.08
CA GLU A 228 -21.66 -10.65 2.34
C GLU A 228 -20.41 -10.66 1.44
N ALA A 229 -19.83 -9.50 1.13
CA ALA A 229 -18.70 -9.36 0.23
C ALA A 229 -17.36 -9.11 0.94
N VAL A 230 -17.35 -8.48 2.11
CA VAL A 230 -16.13 -8.03 2.80
C VAL A 230 -15.76 -8.98 3.93
N ILE A 231 -14.52 -9.47 3.91
CA ILE A 231 -13.92 -10.24 4.99
C ILE A 231 -12.99 -9.30 5.77
N ARG A 232 -13.43 -8.82 6.94
CA ARG A 232 -12.60 -7.98 7.81
C ARG A 232 -11.63 -8.86 8.59
N LEU A 233 -10.34 -8.69 8.33
CA LEU A 233 -9.28 -9.45 8.98
C LEU A 233 -8.81 -8.74 10.25
N GLU A 234 -8.96 -9.41 11.39
CA GLU A 234 -8.48 -8.94 12.69
C GLU A 234 -7.55 -9.97 13.30
N HIS A 235 -6.33 -9.56 13.64
CA HIS A 235 -5.31 -10.48 14.17
C HIS A 235 -5.79 -11.14 15.47
N GLY A 236 -5.68 -12.47 15.54
CA GLY A 236 -6.12 -13.28 16.67
C GLY A 236 -7.61 -13.58 16.70
N GLN A 237 -8.40 -13.07 15.73
CA GLN A 237 -9.83 -13.36 15.63
C GLN A 237 -10.12 -14.46 14.60
N PRO A 238 -11.18 -15.26 14.79
CA PRO A 238 -11.70 -16.15 13.75
C PRO A 238 -12.06 -15.36 12.49
N ILE A 239 -11.72 -15.88 11.31
CA ILE A 239 -12.07 -15.26 10.04
C ILE A 239 -13.53 -15.60 9.73
N ARG A 240 -14.43 -14.75 10.25
CA ARG A 240 -15.87 -14.84 10.06
C ARG A 240 -16.46 -13.52 9.56
N PHE A 241 -17.46 -13.62 8.69
CA PHE A 241 -18.13 -12.48 8.04
C PHE A 241 -19.57 -12.88 7.63
N GLY A 242 -20.31 -11.98 6.98
CA GLY A 242 -21.73 -12.20 6.67
C GLY A 242 -22.67 -11.80 7.81
N ALA A 243 -23.97 -12.00 7.58
CA ALA A 243 -24.99 -11.77 8.60
C ALA A 243 -24.68 -12.53 9.92
N PRO A 244 -25.01 -11.98 11.10
CA PRO A 244 -24.72 -12.64 12.38
C PRO A 244 -25.33 -14.04 12.51
N ALA A 245 -24.57 -14.98 13.04
CA ALA A 245 -25.02 -16.30 13.49
C ALA A 245 -25.46 -16.26 14.97
N GLN A 246 -25.83 -17.41 15.53
CA GLN A 246 -26.35 -17.52 16.90
C GLN A 246 -25.35 -17.06 17.98
N ASP A 247 -24.06 -17.17 17.70
CA ASP A 247 -22.98 -16.73 18.60
C ASP A 247 -22.60 -15.25 18.43
N GLY A 248 -23.31 -14.52 17.58
CA GLY A 248 -23.07 -13.10 17.31
C GLY A 248 -21.93 -12.82 16.32
N LEU A 249 -21.18 -13.84 15.89
CA LEU A 249 -20.16 -13.72 14.83
C LEU A 249 -20.78 -13.95 13.45
N GLY A 250 -20.06 -13.59 12.37
CA GLY A 250 -20.58 -13.74 11.01
C GLY A 250 -20.93 -15.20 10.63
N SER A 251 -22.01 -15.40 9.88
CA SER A 251 -22.52 -16.72 9.47
C SER A 251 -21.65 -17.45 8.43
N LYS A 252 -20.65 -16.77 7.86
CA LYS A 252 -19.67 -17.36 6.97
C LYS A 252 -18.32 -17.45 7.64
N GLY A 253 -17.56 -18.50 7.34
CA GLY A 253 -16.21 -18.73 7.84
C GLY A 253 -15.25 -19.04 6.72
N VAL A 254 -13.96 -18.77 6.93
CA VAL A 254 -12.89 -19.21 6.01
C VAL A 254 -12.18 -20.42 6.61
N VAL A 255 -12.16 -21.52 5.86
CA VAL A 255 -11.49 -22.78 6.25
C VAL A 255 -10.41 -23.13 5.24
N ARG A 256 -9.47 -23.99 5.64
CA ARG A 256 -8.48 -24.58 4.73
C ARG A 256 -8.97 -25.93 4.23
N ASP A 257 -9.06 -26.07 2.91
CA ASP A 257 -9.31 -27.35 2.28
C ASP A 257 -8.11 -28.29 2.48
N GLN A 258 -8.35 -29.49 3.00
CA GLN A 258 -7.27 -30.45 3.32
C GLN A 258 -6.72 -31.16 2.09
N ALA A 259 -7.47 -31.20 0.98
CA ALA A 259 -7.06 -31.90 -0.23
C ALA A 259 -6.24 -30.99 -1.15
N SER A 260 -6.70 -29.75 -1.40
CA SER A 260 -6.00 -28.79 -2.26
C SER A 260 -5.05 -27.87 -1.50
N GLY A 261 -5.29 -27.66 -0.21
CA GLY A 261 -4.59 -26.65 0.59
C GLY A 261 -5.10 -25.22 0.40
N ASP A 262 -6.06 -24.99 -0.49
CA ASP A 262 -6.66 -23.68 -0.73
C ASP A 262 -7.55 -23.23 0.43
N LEU A 263 -7.93 -21.95 0.40
CA LEU A 263 -8.95 -21.42 1.30
C LEU A 263 -10.31 -21.43 0.60
N ARG A 264 -11.34 -21.83 1.33
CA ARG A 264 -12.73 -21.75 0.88
C ARG A 264 -13.60 -21.09 1.94
N VAL A 265 -14.71 -20.51 1.49
CA VAL A 265 -15.75 -19.97 2.36
C VAL A 265 -16.79 -21.06 2.64
N VAL A 266 -17.25 -21.13 3.88
CA VAL A 266 -18.28 -22.07 4.37
C VAL A 266 -19.42 -21.31 5.03
N ASP A 267 -20.63 -21.87 5.01
CA ASP A 267 -21.72 -21.42 5.89
C ASP A 267 -21.60 -22.15 7.22
N VAL A 268 -21.22 -21.42 8.28
CA VAL A 268 -20.99 -22.03 9.60
C VAL A 268 -22.28 -22.46 10.30
N ARG A 269 -23.46 -22.04 9.78
CA ARG A 269 -24.76 -22.50 10.28
C ARG A 269 -25.08 -23.92 9.82
N GLU A 270 -24.48 -24.33 8.70
CA GLU A 270 -24.67 -25.65 8.10
C GLU A 270 -23.48 -26.57 8.39
N GLU A 271 -22.26 -26.09 8.17
CA GLU A 271 -21.03 -26.87 8.29
C GLU A 271 -20.39 -26.81 9.70
N GLY A 272 -20.87 -25.92 10.57
CA GLY A 272 -20.27 -25.66 11.89
C GLY A 272 -19.03 -24.76 11.82
N THR A 273 -18.39 -24.56 12.97
CA THR A 273 -17.22 -23.67 13.12
C THR A 273 -15.88 -24.41 13.15
N ASP A 274 -15.90 -25.74 13.10
CA ASP A 274 -14.69 -26.55 13.17
C ASP A 274 -13.82 -26.29 11.94
N GLY A 275 -12.55 -25.96 12.17
CA GLY A 275 -11.59 -25.64 11.10
C GLY A 275 -11.66 -24.21 10.55
N VAL A 276 -12.53 -23.34 11.08
CA VAL A 276 -12.48 -21.90 10.79
C VAL A 276 -11.13 -21.35 11.23
N LEU A 277 -10.42 -20.70 10.31
CA LEU A 277 -9.09 -20.17 10.55
C LEU A 277 -9.16 -18.96 11.48
N VAL A 278 -8.19 -18.87 12.39
CA VAL A 278 -7.89 -17.64 13.14
C VAL A 278 -6.88 -16.83 12.35
N HIS A 279 -7.16 -15.54 12.12
CA HIS A 279 -6.27 -14.69 11.34
C HIS A 279 -4.98 -14.39 12.10
N ASP A 280 -3.85 -14.81 11.55
CA ASP A 280 -2.53 -14.49 12.07
C ASP A 280 -1.75 -13.61 11.07
N ALA A 281 -1.89 -12.29 11.20
CA ALA A 281 -1.10 -11.33 10.44
C ALA A 281 0.42 -11.43 10.72
N ARG A 282 0.82 -12.05 11.83
CA ARG A 282 2.23 -12.15 12.27
C ARG A 282 2.85 -13.52 11.94
N ALA A 283 2.12 -14.38 11.23
CA ALA A 283 2.62 -15.68 10.82
C ALA A 283 3.93 -15.55 10.03
N ALA A 284 4.97 -16.28 10.45
CA ALA A 284 6.29 -16.22 9.81
C ALA A 284 6.21 -16.54 8.31
N SER A 285 5.49 -17.62 7.96
CA SER A 285 5.23 -17.99 6.56
C SER A 285 4.18 -17.07 5.91
N PRO A 286 4.40 -16.60 4.67
CA PRO A 286 3.41 -15.82 3.93
C PRO A 286 2.27 -16.68 3.35
N THR A 287 2.29 -18.01 3.47
CA THR A 287 1.34 -18.91 2.81
C THR A 287 -0.13 -18.58 3.06
N THR A 288 -0.53 -18.42 4.34
CA THR A 288 -1.94 -18.10 4.67
C THR A 288 -2.31 -16.70 4.17
N ALA A 289 -1.43 -15.71 4.37
CA ALA A 289 -1.65 -14.35 3.85
C ALA A 289 -1.82 -14.37 2.33
N PHE A 290 -1.01 -15.15 1.60
CA PHE A 290 -1.08 -15.27 0.15
C PHE A 290 -2.40 -15.91 -0.28
N ALA A 291 -2.80 -17.02 0.36
CA ALA A 291 -4.06 -17.69 0.06
C ALA A 291 -5.27 -16.79 0.34
N LEU A 292 -5.25 -15.96 1.40
CA LEU A 292 -6.28 -14.96 1.66
C LEU A 292 -6.43 -14.00 0.48
N THR A 293 -5.34 -13.51 -0.12
CA THR A 293 -5.43 -12.59 -1.27
C THR A 293 -6.18 -13.17 -2.47
N ARG A 294 -6.29 -14.50 -2.55
CA ARG A 294 -6.91 -15.24 -3.66
C ARG A 294 -8.39 -15.58 -3.43
N LEU A 295 -8.95 -15.26 -2.27
CA LEU A 295 -10.38 -15.49 -1.97
C LEU A 295 -11.31 -14.56 -2.74
N ALA A 296 -10.86 -13.33 -3.01
CA ALA A 296 -11.68 -12.35 -3.70
C ALA A 296 -11.98 -12.82 -5.12
N ASP A 297 -13.26 -12.89 -5.46
CA ASP A 297 -13.68 -13.12 -6.83
C ASP A 297 -13.31 -11.90 -7.70
N ALA A 298 -12.64 -12.14 -8.82
CA ALA A 298 -12.02 -11.07 -9.60
C ALA A 298 -13.07 -10.14 -10.26
N ASP A 299 -14.23 -10.69 -10.60
CA ASP A 299 -15.28 -10.01 -11.36
C ASP A 299 -16.34 -9.40 -10.43
N THR A 300 -16.72 -10.10 -9.38
CA THR A 300 -17.80 -9.71 -8.46
C THR A 300 -17.31 -9.04 -7.17
N LEU A 301 -16.02 -9.18 -6.83
CA LEU A 301 -15.42 -8.73 -5.58
C LEU A 301 -16.00 -9.37 -4.31
N HIS A 302 -16.83 -10.41 -4.42
CA HIS A 302 -17.24 -11.17 -3.25
C HIS A 302 -16.04 -11.82 -2.57
N HIS A 303 -16.14 -11.98 -1.25
CA HIS A 303 -15.10 -12.55 -0.39
C HIS A 303 -13.78 -11.76 -0.40
N THR A 304 -13.86 -10.44 -0.55
CA THR A 304 -12.70 -9.54 -0.53
C THR A 304 -12.18 -9.37 0.89
N PRO A 305 -10.94 -9.82 1.20
CA PRO A 305 -10.34 -9.55 2.49
C PRO A 305 -9.81 -8.11 2.57
N ILE A 306 -10.11 -7.43 3.66
CA ILE A 306 -9.56 -6.12 4.02
C ILE A 306 -8.92 -6.17 5.41
N GLY A 307 -8.04 -5.22 5.70
CA GLY A 307 -7.27 -5.15 6.94
C GLY A 307 -5.80 -5.44 6.69
N VAL A 308 -5.07 -5.78 7.74
CA VAL A 308 -3.66 -6.16 7.67
C VAL A 308 -3.55 -7.65 7.43
N LEU A 309 -3.11 -8.06 6.24
CA LEU A 309 -2.94 -9.47 5.87
C LEU A 309 -1.62 -10.03 6.40
N ARG A 310 -0.58 -9.19 6.44
CA ARG A 310 0.75 -9.55 6.91
C ARG A 310 1.39 -8.35 7.61
N SER A 311 2.06 -8.60 8.72
CA SER A 311 2.88 -7.66 9.49
C SER A 311 3.90 -8.47 10.30
N VAL A 312 5.08 -8.67 9.72
CA VAL A 312 6.17 -9.46 10.30
C VAL A 312 7.44 -8.64 10.37
N GLU A 313 8.25 -8.86 11.40
CA GLU A 313 9.55 -8.21 11.50
C GLU A 313 10.56 -8.87 10.56
N ARG A 314 11.25 -8.03 9.78
CA ARG A 314 12.38 -8.40 8.93
C ARG A 314 13.45 -7.33 9.06
N PRO A 315 14.74 -7.66 8.84
CA PRO A 315 15.78 -6.64 8.79
C PRO A 315 15.43 -5.54 7.80
N VAL A 316 15.66 -4.29 8.19
CA VAL A 316 15.32 -3.12 7.38
C VAL A 316 16.56 -2.64 6.66
N TYR A 317 16.46 -2.47 5.34
CA TYR A 317 17.61 -2.25 4.47
C TYR A 317 18.44 -1.03 4.85
N ASP A 318 17.80 0.12 5.06
CA ASP A 318 18.49 1.37 5.42
C ASP A 318 19.14 1.30 6.82
N THR A 319 18.56 0.54 7.75
CA THR A 319 19.21 0.24 9.04
C THR A 319 20.48 -0.60 8.82
N LEU A 320 20.41 -1.70 8.08
CA LEU A 320 21.62 -2.50 7.82
C LEU A 320 22.69 -1.69 7.05
N MET A 321 22.25 -0.90 6.06
CA MET A 321 23.15 -0.12 5.21
C MET A 321 23.93 0.94 6.00
N ASN A 322 23.28 1.80 6.79
CA ASN A 322 24.10 2.79 7.51
C ASN A 322 24.85 2.19 8.71
N ASP A 323 24.44 1.04 9.26
CA ASP A 323 25.26 0.38 10.29
C ASP A 323 26.59 -0.10 9.67
N GLN A 324 26.54 -0.57 8.42
CA GLN A 324 27.73 -0.86 7.63
C GLN A 324 28.56 0.41 7.31
N LEU A 325 27.90 1.54 7.03
CA LEU A 325 28.60 2.83 6.80
C LEU A 325 29.29 3.34 8.07
N ASP A 326 28.62 3.27 9.23
CA ASP A 326 29.16 3.69 10.51
C ASP A 326 30.40 2.85 10.87
N GLN A 327 30.34 1.53 10.68
CA GLN A 327 31.50 0.64 10.83
C GLN A 327 32.65 1.00 9.89
N ALA A 328 32.35 1.30 8.62
CA ALA A 328 33.36 1.70 7.65
C ALA A 328 34.03 3.04 8.05
N ILE A 329 33.25 4.01 8.53
CA ILE A 329 33.76 5.30 8.99
C ILE A 329 34.64 5.14 10.24
N GLU A 330 34.25 4.27 11.18
CA GLU A 330 35.04 3.98 12.37
C GLU A 330 36.38 3.32 12.00
N ALA A 331 36.36 2.38 11.06
CA ALA A 331 37.56 1.63 10.66
C ALA A 331 38.49 2.39 9.70
N GLN A 332 37.95 3.18 8.78
CA GLN A 332 38.69 3.77 7.64
C GLN A 332 38.70 5.30 7.66
N GLY A 333 37.97 5.93 8.59
CA GLY A 333 37.74 7.37 8.60
C GLY A 333 36.63 7.79 7.64
N LYS A 334 36.25 9.07 7.71
CA LYS A 334 35.27 9.64 6.76
C LYS A 334 35.89 9.74 5.38
N GLY A 335 35.21 9.18 4.38
CA GLY A 335 35.60 9.35 2.98
C GLY A 335 35.51 10.81 2.52
N ASP A 336 36.35 11.17 1.54
CA ASP A 336 36.30 12.47 0.85
C ASP A 336 35.85 12.27 -0.60
N LEU A 337 34.72 12.88 -0.95
CA LEU A 337 34.14 12.80 -2.29
C LEU A 337 35.07 13.42 -3.34
N ALA A 338 35.77 14.50 -3.02
CA ALA A 338 36.65 15.16 -3.96
C ALA A 338 37.83 14.25 -4.33
N THR A 339 38.47 13.64 -3.32
CA THR A 339 39.51 12.62 -3.52
C THR A 339 39.00 11.42 -4.31
N LEU A 340 37.78 10.93 -4.04
CA LEU A 340 37.20 9.81 -4.79
C LEU A 340 36.99 10.15 -6.28
N LEU A 341 36.43 11.32 -6.58
CA LEU A 341 36.19 11.78 -7.95
C LEU A 341 37.49 12.12 -8.69
N ALA A 342 38.50 12.62 -7.97
CA ALA A 342 39.83 12.89 -8.51
C ALA A 342 40.75 11.65 -8.55
N GLY A 343 40.21 10.47 -8.19
CA GLY A 343 40.95 9.23 -8.07
C GLY A 343 41.59 8.76 -9.37
N ASN A 344 42.39 7.70 -9.26
CA ASN A 344 43.24 7.22 -10.35
C ASN A 344 42.48 6.42 -11.44
N ASP A 345 41.21 6.09 -11.20
CA ASP A 345 40.36 5.31 -12.12
C ASP A 345 39.68 6.23 -13.15
N THR A 346 40.48 6.85 -14.01
CA THR A 346 39.96 7.66 -15.13
C THR A 346 40.09 6.89 -16.45
N TRP A 347 39.04 6.92 -17.27
CA TRP A 347 39.06 6.42 -18.64
C TRP A 347 39.13 7.60 -19.60
N THR A 348 40.26 7.78 -20.28
CA THR A 348 40.42 8.84 -21.28
C THR A 348 39.85 8.37 -22.62
N VAL A 349 38.85 9.08 -23.15
CA VAL A 349 38.32 8.82 -24.49
C VAL A 349 39.21 9.55 -25.50
N THR A 350 40.00 8.81 -26.28
CA THR A 350 40.73 9.35 -27.44
C THR A 350 39.83 9.32 -28.67
N HIS A 351 39.65 10.48 -29.31
CA HIS A 351 38.91 10.63 -30.57
C HIS A 351 39.75 10.26 -31.79
#